data_AF-A0A259NFS9-F1
#
_entry.id   AF-A0A259NFS9-F1
#
_cell.length_a   1.000
_cell.length_b   1.000
_cell.length_c   1.000
_cell.angle_alpha   90.00
_cell.angle_beta   90.00
_cell.angle_gamma   90.00
#
_symmetry.space_group_name_H-M   'P 1'
#
loop_
_entity.id
_entity.type
_entity.pdbx_description
1 polymer ?
#
loop_
_entity_poly.entity_id
_entity_poly.type
_entity_poly.pdbx_seq_one_letter_code
_entity_poly.pdbx_strand_id
1 'polypeptide(L)'
;MTFGIKIATRVMLLGLVPLGLLVVVLLASFYAANEKDQLFNRLYSEHLVILADVMHTQKILQQQGLAELQQYRTGWASAEATHTKVTTLLQQAELHWQQFQAQRVVDSEETAAAFTELDQTFARALKHYQDWIGYVGTDALLVRILNESTISNEVKQQIQPFTDLADQFIQQQIATAAKVRDQATALTQLMLQVYVLGGLLLALLILGLIWRTRRAVNLPLRQLRDLLLRLEQDADL
;
A
#
# COMPACT_ATOMS: atom_id res chain seq x y z
N MET A 1 -38.39 21.42 39.16
CA MET A 1 -37.93 20.16 39.79
C MET A 1 -36.62 19.72 39.15
N THR A 2 -35.48 20.11 39.71
CA THR A 2 -34.17 19.63 39.24
C THR A 2 -33.73 18.46 40.11
N PHE A 3 -33.83 17.24 39.58
CA PHE A 3 -33.34 16.02 40.23
C PHE A 3 -31.91 16.25 40.75
N GLY A 4 -31.78 16.29 42.08
CA GLY A 4 -30.52 16.52 42.78
C GLY A 4 -29.64 15.28 42.69
N ILE A 5 -28.85 15.15 41.62
CA ILE A 5 -27.78 14.15 41.54
C ILE A 5 -26.86 14.36 42.75
N LYS A 6 -26.64 13.31 43.57
CA LYS A 6 -25.77 13.36 44.77
C LYS A 6 -24.34 13.74 44.37
N ILE A 7 -23.62 14.44 45.26
CA ILE A 7 -22.25 14.94 45.00
C ILE A 7 -21.31 13.80 44.58
N ALA A 8 -21.41 12.63 45.22
CA ALA A 8 -20.63 11.44 44.86
C ALA A 8 -20.84 11.00 43.40
N THR A 9 -22.09 10.99 42.92
CA THR A 9 -22.41 10.62 41.52
C THR A 9 -21.90 11.65 40.52
N ARG A 10 -21.83 12.95 40.91
CA ARG A 10 -21.26 14.01 40.05
C ARG A 10 -19.74 13.90 39.93
N VAL A 11 -19.06 13.63 41.05
CA VAL A 11 -17.61 13.40 41.07
C VAL A 11 -17.27 12.12 40.30
N MET A 12 -18.07 11.06 40.44
CA MET A 12 -17.93 9.83 39.67
C MET A 12 -18.11 10.08 38.17
N LEU A 13 -19.13 10.83 37.74
CA LEU A 13 -19.32 11.24 36.34
C LEU A 13 -18.14 12.06 35.79
N LEU A 14 -17.51 12.89 36.62
CA LEU A 14 -16.36 13.72 36.23
C LEU A 14 -15.10 12.90 35.92
N GLY A 15 -15.00 11.67 36.46
CA GLY A 15 -13.93 10.74 36.14
C GLY A 15 -14.32 9.69 35.09
N LEU A 16 -15.51 9.09 35.22
CA LEU A 16 -15.91 7.91 34.43
C LEU A 16 -16.28 8.25 32.98
N VAL A 17 -16.89 9.42 32.74
CA VAL A 17 -17.23 9.89 31.39
C VAL A 17 -15.98 10.17 30.54
N PRO A 18 -15.00 10.98 30.98
CA PRO A 18 -13.79 11.20 30.20
C PRO A 18 -12.94 9.93 30.05
N LEU A 19 -12.88 9.05 31.06
CA LEU A 19 -12.21 7.74 30.92
C LEU A 19 -12.89 6.85 29.87
N GLY A 20 -14.23 6.74 29.90
CA GLY A 20 -14.98 5.95 28.91
C GLY A 20 -14.80 6.49 27.49
N LEU A 21 -14.86 7.81 27.31
CA LEU A 21 -14.58 8.44 26.02
C LEU A 21 -13.14 8.20 25.55
N LEU A 22 -12.16 8.27 26.45
CA LEU A 22 -10.76 7.99 26.14
C LEU A 22 -10.59 6.54 25.68
N VAL A 23 -11.25 5.58 26.34
CA VAL A 23 -11.25 4.17 25.91
C VAL A 23 -11.87 4.01 24.52
N VAL A 24 -12.98 4.69 24.22
CA VAL A 24 -13.61 4.65 22.89
C VAL A 24 -12.66 5.22 21.82
N VAL A 25 -12.00 6.33 22.11
CA VAL A 25 -11.01 6.95 21.21
C VAL A 25 -9.83 6.01 20.97
N LEU A 26 -9.34 5.32 22.01
CA LEU A 26 -8.27 4.34 21.88
C LEU A 26 -8.69 3.12 21.04
N LEU A 27 -9.91 2.60 21.24
CA LEU A 27 -10.44 1.50 20.44
C LEU A 27 -10.61 1.89 18.97
N ALA A 28 -11.14 3.08 18.70
CA ALA A 28 -11.24 3.62 17.35
C ALA A 28 -9.85 3.82 16.71
N SER A 29 -8.88 4.30 17.49
CA SER A 29 -7.48 4.42 17.05
C SER A 29 -6.86 3.09 16.67
N PHE A 30 -7.09 2.07 17.51
CA PHE A 30 -6.56 0.74 17.28
C PHE A 30 -7.17 0.11 16.02
N TYR A 31 -8.49 0.23 15.85
CA TYR A 31 -9.18 -0.28 14.67
C TYR A 31 -8.64 0.33 13.38
N ALA A 32 -8.51 1.66 13.34
CA ALA A 32 -8.05 2.34 12.14
C ALA A 32 -6.55 2.15 11.88
N ALA A 33 -5.72 1.97 12.91
CA ALA A 33 -4.33 1.57 12.74
C ALA A 33 -4.24 0.19 12.06
N ASN A 34 -5.05 -0.76 12.52
CA ASN A 34 -5.13 -2.10 11.92
C ASN A 34 -5.64 -2.06 10.47
N GLU A 35 -6.64 -1.23 10.17
CA GLU A 35 -7.13 -1.04 8.79
C GLU A 35 -6.05 -0.42 7.89
N LYS A 36 -5.30 0.56 8.39
CA LYS A 36 -4.17 1.16 7.67
C LYS A 36 -3.05 0.15 7.39
N ASP A 37 -2.72 -0.70 8.37
CA ASP A 37 -1.73 -1.76 8.19
C ASP A 37 -2.18 -2.78 7.16
N GLN A 38 -3.46 -3.13 7.12
CA GLN A 38 -4.03 -3.99 6.06
C GLN A 38 -3.92 -3.33 4.69
N LEU A 39 -4.30 -2.06 4.55
CA LEU A 39 -4.18 -1.32 3.29
C LEU A 39 -2.71 -1.19 2.84
N PHE A 40 -1.79 -0.99 3.78
CA PHE A 40 -0.36 -0.92 3.51
C PHE A 40 0.19 -2.28 3.06
N ASN A 41 -0.12 -3.36 3.78
CA ASN A 41 0.28 -4.70 3.40
C ASN A 41 -0.24 -5.05 2.01
N ARG A 42 -1.52 -4.74 1.74
CA ARG A 42 -2.13 -4.94 0.42
C ARG A 42 -1.39 -4.18 -0.67
N LEU A 43 -1.14 -2.89 -0.47
CA LEU A 43 -0.38 -2.06 -1.41
C LEU A 43 1.02 -2.64 -1.69
N TYR A 44 1.71 -3.05 -0.63
CA TYR A 44 3.07 -3.53 -0.73
C TYR A 44 3.14 -4.93 -1.35
N SER A 45 2.47 -5.92 -0.75
CA SER A 45 2.58 -7.32 -1.17
C SER A 45 1.81 -7.64 -2.45
N GLU A 46 0.61 -7.08 -2.64
CA GLU A 46 -0.24 -7.43 -3.79
C GLU A 46 0.04 -6.60 -5.03
N HIS A 47 0.62 -5.39 -4.89
CA HIS A 47 0.79 -4.50 -6.03
C HIS A 47 2.24 -4.11 -6.31
N LEU A 48 3.05 -3.80 -5.29
CA LEU A 48 4.41 -3.26 -5.52
C LEU A 48 5.48 -4.33 -5.69
N VAL A 49 5.46 -5.41 -4.90
CA VAL A 49 6.49 -6.46 -4.99
C VAL A 49 6.41 -7.17 -6.35
N ILE A 50 5.21 -7.53 -6.79
CA ILE A 50 4.99 -8.25 -8.06
C ILE A 50 5.39 -7.43 -9.30
N LEU A 51 5.39 -6.10 -9.20
CA LEU A 51 5.81 -5.21 -10.29
C LEU A 51 7.32 -5.33 -10.55
N ALA A 52 8.13 -5.48 -9.50
CA ALA A 52 9.57 -5.53 -9.64
C ALA A 52 10.00 -6.71 -10.52
N ASP A 53 9.42 -7.89 -10.28
CA ASP A 53 9.72 -9.10 -11.04
C ASP A 53 9.32 -8.96 -12.52
N VAL A 54 8.12 -8.47 -12.80
CA VAL A 54 7.66 -8.24 -14.19
C VAL A 54 8.56 -7.22 -14.91
N MET A 55 8.91 -6.11 -14.25
CA MET A 55 9.80 -5.10 -14.80
C MET A 55 11.21 -5.62 -15.05
N HIS A 56 11.74 -6.48 -14.16
CA HIS A 56 13.03 -7.12 -14.35
C HIS A 56 13.01 -8.07 -15.55
N THR A 57 11.99 -8.93 -15.67
CA THR A 57 11.81 -9.81 -16.83
C THR A 57 11.71 -8.99 -18.13
N GLN A 58 10.93 -7.92 -18.13
CA GLN A 58 10.77 -7.03 -19.30
C GLN A 58 12.09 -6.36 -19.70
N LYS A 59 12.84 -5.83 -18.72
CA LYS A 59 14.17 -5.24 -18.97
C LYS A 59 15.14 -6.24 -19.58
N ILE A 60 15.12 -7.48 -19.07
CA ILE A 60 15.96 -8.54 -19.62
C ILE A 60 15.59 -8.81 -21.09
N LEU A 61 14.31 -9.06 -21.37
CA LEU A 61 13.86 -9.49 -22.69
C LEU A 61 13.87 -8.37 -23.75
N GLN A 62 13.71 -7.10 -23.38
CA GLN A 62 13.70 -6.01 -24.36
C GLN A 62 15.03 -5.30 -24.55
N GLN A 63 15.85 -5.24 -23.50
CA GLN A 63 17.04 -4.40 -23.52
C GLN A 63 18.29 -5.26 -23.46
N GLN A 64 18.44 -6.06 -22.41
CA GLN A 64 19.70 -6.77 -22.16
C GLN A 64 19.91 -7.91 -23.15
N GLY A 65 18.89 -8.74 -23.39
CA GLY A 65 18.94 -9.84 -24.35
C GLY A 65 19.23 -9.34 -25.77
N LEU A 66 18.47 -8.35 -26.26
CA LEU A 66 18.68 -7.78 -27.59
C LEU A 66 20.05 -7.10 -27.72
N ALA A 67 20.54 -6.44 -26.68
CA ALA A 67 21.86 -5.81 -26.71
C ALA A 67 22.99 -6.85 -26.88
N GLU A 68 22.93 -7.99 -26.20
CA GLU A 68 23.92 -9.06 -26.36
C GLU A 68 23.85 -9.68 -27.77
N LEU A 69 22.65 -9.89 -28.31
CA LEU A 69 22.48 -10.34 -29.70
C LEU A 69 23.03 -9.32 -30.71
N GLN A 70 22.85 -8.03 -30.45
CA GLN A 70 23.39 -6.97 -31.29
C GLN A 70 24.92 -6.93 -31.23
N GLN A 71 25.51 -7.05 -30.03
CA GLN A 71 26.97 -7.11 -29.84
C GLN A 71 27.59 -8.29 -30.58
N TYR A 72 26.95 -9.46 -30.55
CA TYR A 72 27.39 -10.62 -31.35
C TYR A 72 27.38 -10.30 -32.84
N ARG A 73 26.27 -9.76 -33.33
CA ARG A 73 26.07 -9.48 -34.75
C ARG A 73 27.05 -8.42 -35.28
N THR A 74 27.39 -7.41 -34.47
CA THR A 74 28.39 -6.41 -34.84
C THR A 74 29.83 -6.92 -34.70
N GLY A 75 30.03 -8.17 -34.23
CA GLY A 75 31.33 -8.80 -34.06
C GLY A 75 32.07 -8.40 -32.77
N TRP A 76 31.37 -7.78 -31.82
CA TRP A 76 31.95 -7.32 -30.54
C TRP A 76 31.98 -8.44 -29.49
N ALA A 77 31.20 -9.50 -29.69
CA ALA A 77 31.17 -10.69 -28.83
C ALA A 77 31.32 -11.97 -29.66
N SER A 78 31.87 -13.03 -29.07
CA SER A 78 31.93 -14.36 -29.71
C SER A 78 30.59 -15.10 -29.59
N ALA A 79 30.41 -16.13 -30.40
CA ALA A 79 29.20 -16.97 -30.37
C ALA A 79 29.02 -17.62 -28.98
N GLU A 80 30.09 -18.19 -28.43
CA GLU A 80 30.10 -18.83 -27.12
C GLU A 80 29.81 -17.85 -25.98
N ALA A 81 30.43 -16.66 -26.00
CA ALA A 81 30.19 -15.63 -24.99
C ALA A 81 28.74 -15.13 -25.03
N THR A 82 28.21 -14.92 -26.24
CA THR A 82 26.82 -14.48 -26.44
C THR A 82 25.84 -15.54 -26.00
N HIS A 83 26.05 -16.80 -26.40
CA HIS A 83 25.23 -17.93 -25.99
C HIS A 83 25.18 -18.03 -24.46
N THR A 84 26.34 -18.00 -23.80
CA THR A 84 26.43 -18.07 -22.33
C THR A 84 25.67 -16.92 -21.68
N LYS A 85 25.95 -15.67 -22.07
CA LYS A 85 25.32 -14.49 -21.47
C LYS A 85 23.81 -14.45 -21.69
N VAL A 86 23.35 -14.68 -22.91
CA VAL A 86 21.91 -14.69 -23.23
C VAL A 86 21.24 -15.82 -22.44
N THR A 87 21.82 -17.02 -22.39
CA THR A 87 21.28 -18.12 -21.57
C THR A 87 21.17 -17.72 -20.09
N THR A 88 22.19 -17.11 -19.51
CA THR A 88 22.14 -16.61 -18.12
C THR A 88 21.05 -15.56 -17.93
N LEU A 89 20.91 -14.62 -18.86
CA LEU A 89 19.85 -13.61 -18.82
C LEU A 89 18.46 -14.27 -18.89
N LEU A 90 18.26 -15.22 -19.80
CA LEU A 90 17.00 -15.96 -19.91
C LEU A 90 16.67 -16.73 -18.62
N GLN A 91 17.65 -17.38 -17.99
CA GLN A 91 17.48 -18.04 -16.69
C GLN A 91 17.09 -17.04 -15.58
N GLN A 92 17.68 -15.84 -15.57
CA GLN A 92 17.28 -14.78 -14.64
C GLN A 92 15.86 -14.29 -14.90
N ALA A 93 15.47 -14.11 -16.17
CA ALA A 93 14.11 -13.73 -16.54
C ALA A 93 13.09 -14.80 -16.13
N GLU A 94 13.40 -16.08 -16.33
CA GLU A 94 12.59 -17.21 -15.84
C GLU A 94 12.46 -17.21 -14.32
N LEU A 95 13.55 -16.95 -13.59
CA LEU A 95 13.51 -16.89 -12.12
C LEU A 95 12.58 -15.78 -11.63
N HIS A 96 12.72 -14.56 -12.16
CA HIS A 96 11.82 -13.46 -11.84
C HIS A 96 10.37 -13.78 -12.24
N TRP A 97 10.17 -14.42 -13.40
CA TRP A 97 8.84 -14.83 -13.83
C TRP A 97 8.20 -15.85 -12.89
N GLN A 98 8.96 -16.83 -12.40
CA GLN A 98 8.50 -17.81 -11.43
C GLN A 98 8.15 -17.15 -10.08
N GLN A 99 8.93 -16.17 -9.65
CA GLN A 99 8.63 -15.39 -8.44
C GLN A 99 7.33 -14.60 -8.58
N PHE A 100 7.13 -13.96 -9.73
CA PHE A 100 5.87 -13.31 -10.09
C PHE A 100 4.69 -14.32 -10.07
N GLN A 101 4.85 -15.48 -10.71
CA GLN A 101 3.82 -16.53 -10.74
C GLN A 101 3.46 -17.06 -9.35
N ALA A 102 4.43 -17.14 -8.44
CA ALA A 102 4.20 -17.60 -7.06
C ALA A 102 3.45 -16.57 -6.20
N GLN A 103 3.57 -15.28 -6.53
CA GLN A 103 3.01 -14.18 -5.73
C GLN A 103 1.70 -13.61 -6.30
N ARG A 104 1.41 -13.82 -7.60
CA ARG A 104 0.21 -13.28 -8.25
C ARG A 104 -1.07 -13.83 -7.62
N VAL A 105 -2.05 -12.95 -7.42
CA VAL A 105 -3.38 -13.31 -6.90
C VAL A 105 -4.34 -13.46 -8.07
N VAL A 106 -4.98 -14.63 -8.16
CA VAL A 106 -6.03 -14.91 -9.16
C VAL A 106 -7.38 -14.84 -8.48
N ASP A 107 -8.12 -13.76 -8.73
CA ASP A 107 -9.39 -13.43 -8.08
C ASP A 107 -10.62 -13.66 -8.97
N SER A 108 -10.45 -13.77 -10.29
CA SER A 108 -11.52 -13.98 -11.26
C SER A 108 -11.08 -14.80 -12.47
N GLU A 109 -12.05 -15.32 -13.24
CA GLU A 109 -11.77 -15.99 -14.53
C GLU A 109 -11.12 -15.05 -15.55
N GLU A 110 -11.49 -13.77 -15.54
CA GLU A 110 -10.89 -12.75 -16.41
C GLU A 110 -9.41 -12.53 -16.07
N THR A 111 -9.10 -12.40 -14.78
CA THR A 111 -7.72 -12.29 -14.28
C THR A 111 -6.91 -13.55 -14.61
N ALA A 112 -7.52 -14.73 -14.49
CA ALA A 112 -6.89 -15.99 -14.86
C ALA A 112 -6.56 -16.06 -16.36
N ALA A 113 -7.48 -15.61 -17.21
CA ALA A 113 -7.27 -15.55 -18.66
C ALA A 113 -6.14 -14.57 -19.03
N ALA A 114 -6.14 -13.37 -18.44
CA ALA A 114 -5.11 -12.36 -18.66
C ALA A 114 -3.72 -12.87 -18.26
N PHE A 115 -3.60 -13.53 -17.09
CA PHE A 115 -2.33 -14.13 -16.67
C PHE A 115 -1.90 -15.31 -17.55
N THR A 116 -2.85 -16.10 -18.04
CA THR A 116 -2.54 -17.18 -18.98
C THR A 116 -1.97 -16.63 -20.29
N GLU A 117 -2.55 -15.56 -20.82
CA GLU A 117 -2.05 -14.89 -22.02
C GLU A 117 -0.65 -14.29 -21.79
N LEU A 118 -0.43 -13.67 -20.64
CA LEU A 118 0.85 -13.12 -20.24
C LEU A 118 1.93 -14.22 -20.11
N ASP A 119 1.60 -15.36 -19.49
CA ASP A 119 2.49 -16.52 -19.39
C ASP A 119 2.84 -17.10 -20.76
N GLN A 120 1.85 -17.20 -21.66
CA GLN A 120 2.06 -17.73 -23.00
C GLN A 120 2.95 -16.83 -23.85
N THR A 121 2.75 -15.50 -23.77
CA THR A 121 3.60 -14.54 -24.48
C THR A 121 5.02 -14.50 -23.91
N PHE A 122 5.19 -14.62 -22.60
CA PHE A 122 6.50 -14.80 -21.97
C PHE A 122 7.21 -16.08 -22.48
N ALA A 123 6.54 -17.23 -22.43
CA ALA A 123 7.10 -18.50 -22.88
C ALA A 123 7.46 -18.48 -24.36
N ARG A 124 6.65 -17.80 -25.19
CA ARG A 124 6.93 -17.59 -26.61
C ARG A 124 8.18 -16.74 -26.82
N ALA A 125 8.31 -15.64 -26.10
CA ALA A 125 9.48 -14.76 -26.16
C ALA A 125 10.76 -15.51 -25.77
N LEU A 126 10.71 -16.25 -24.66
CA LEU A 126 11.81 -17.08 -24.16
C LEU A 126 12.25 -18.13 -25.18
N LYS A 127 11.29 -18.87 -25.75
CA LYS A 127 11.55 -19.87 -26.78
C LYS A 127 12.22 -19.24 -28.01
N HIS A 128 11.73 -18.07 -28.45
CA HIS A 128 12.30 -17.38 -29.61
C HIS A 128 13.76 -16.96 -29.38
N TYR A 129 14.09 -16.50 -28.18
CA TYR A 129 15.47 -16.24 -27.80
C TYR A 129 16.35 -17.49 -27.82
N GLN A 130 15.84 -18.63 -27.35
CA GLN A 130 16.54 -19.92 -27.41
C GLN A 130 16.79 -20.35 -28.87
N ASP A 131 15.82 -20.13 -29.75
CA ASP A 131 15.95 -20.41 -31.18
C ASP A 131 17.02 -19.51 -31.83
N TRP A 132 17.12 -18.23 -31.42
CA TRP A 132 18.13 -17.28 -31.90
C TRP A 132 19.57 -17.60 -31.49
N ILE A 133 19.75 -18.11 -30.27
CA ILE A 133 21.06 -18.57 -29.80
C ILE A 133 21.33 -20.03 -30.21
N GLY A 134 20.45 -20.65 -30.97
CA GLY A 134 20.71 -21.93 -31.61
C GLY A 134 21.89 -21.83 -32.59
N TYR A 135 22.74 -22.86 -32.61
CA TYR A 135 23.85 -22.94 -33.55
C TYR A 135 23.39 -23.38 -34.94
N VAL A 136 23.93 -22.74 -35.97
CA VAL A 136 23.85 -23.16 -37.37
C VAL A 136 25.24 -23.57 -37.82
N GLY A 137 25.46 -24.87 -37.97
CA GLY A 137 26.79 -25.44 -38.18
C GLY A 137 27.55 -25.59 -36.85
N THR A 138 28.89 -25.48 -36.89
CA THR A 138 29.75 -25.72 -35.72
C THR A 138 29.96 -24.50 -34.83
N ASP A 139 29.97 -23.27 -35.38
CA ASP A 139 30.52 -22.10 -34.66
C ASP A 139 29.69 -20.81 -34.75
N ALA A 140 28.55 -20.82 -35.43
CA ALA A 140 27.76 -19.60 -35.66
C ALA A 140 26.37 -19.68 -35.05
N LEU A 141 25.94 -18.64 -34.35
CA LEU A 141 24.54 -18.53 -33.91
C LEU A 141 23.64 -18.11 -35.08
N LEU A 142 22.37 -18.51 -35.03
CA LEU A 142 21.36 -18.13 -36.02
C LEU A 142 21.28 -16.60 -36.20
N VAL A 143 21.47 -15.83 -35.13
CA VAL A 143 21.48 -14.35 -35.15
C VAL A 143 22.44 -13.75 -36.17
N ARG A 144 23.62 -14.35 -36.43
CA ARG A 144 24.55 -13.85 -37.45
C ARG A 144 23.97 -13.95 -38.87
N ILE A 145 23.11 -14.95 -39.09
CA ILE A 145 22.52 -15.25 -40.39
C ILE A 145 21.32 -14.33 -40.66
N LEU A 146 20.67 -13.84 -39.61
CA LEU A 146 19.52 -12.94 -39.72
C LEU A 146 19.97 -11.51 -40.04
N ASN A 147 19.30 -10.87 -41.00
CA ASN A 147 19.50 -9.46 -41.29
C ASN A 147 18.72 -8.57 -40.29
N GLU A 148 19.03 -7.26 -40.24
CA GLU A 148 18.37 -6.30 -39.32
C GLU A 148 16.85 -6.31 -39.44
N SER A 149 16.32 -6.33 -40.67
CA SER A 149 14.88 -6.27 -40.90
C SER A 149 14.15 -7.52 -40.40
N THR A 150 14.79 -8.69 -40.49
CA THR A 150 14.26 -9.94 -39.96
C THR A 150 14.22 -9.92 -38.44
N ILE A 151 15.31 -9.51 -37.79
CA ILE A 151 15.36 -9.38 -36.33
C ILE A 151 14.29 -8.38 -35.85
N SER A 152 14.20 -7.21 -36.47
CA SER A 152 13.19 -6.20 -36.08
C SER A 152 11.76 -6.72 -36.22
N ASN A 153 11.45 -7.44 -37.30
CA ASN A 153 10.13 -8.03 -37.50
C ASN A 153 9.83 -9.14 -36.48
N GLU A 154 10.81 -9.99 -36.19
CA GLU A 154 10.66 -11.07 -35.22
C GLU A 154 10.52 -10.52 -33.79
N VAL A 155 11.27 -9.47 -33.41
CA VAL A 155 11.04 -8.75 -32.14
C VAL A 155 9.59 -8.27 -32.04
N LYS A 156 9.08 -7.62 -33.10
CA LYS A 156 7.69 -7.13 -33.13
C LYS A 156 6.66 -8.25 -33.00
N GLN A 157 6.94 -9.43 -33.53
CA GLN A 157 5.99 -10.55 -33.51
C GLN A 157 6.06 -11.39 -32.25
N GLN A 158 7.26 -11.55 -31.68
CA GLN A 158 7.52 -12.56 -30.64
C GLN A 158 7.81 -11.94 -29.26
N ILE A 159 8.39 -10.73 -29.21
CA ILE A 159 8.79 -10.07 -27.95
C ILE A 159 7.84 -8.90 -27.60
N GLN A 160 7.37 -8.15 -28.59
CA GLN A 160 6.48 -7.01 -28.38
C GLN A 160 5.12 -7.39 -27.76
N PRO A 161 4.47 -8.53 -28.09
CA PRO A 161 3.21 -8.88 -27.43
C PRO A 161 3.35 -9.06 -25.91
N PHE A 162 4.44 -9.70 -25.46
CA PHE A 162 4.73 -9.82 -24.02
C PHE A 162 4.96 -8.44 -23.40
N THR A 163 5.71 -7.58 -24.09
CA THR A 163 5.99 -6.20 -23.69
C THR A 163 4.71 -5.41 -23.46
N ASP A 164 3.82 -5.41 -24.44
CA ASP A 164 2.60 -4.61 -24.40
C ASP A 164 1.69 -5.08 -23.27
N LEU A 165 1.56 -6.40 -23.09
CA LEU A 165 0.79 -6.98 -21.99
C LEU A 165 1.43 -6.72 -20.63
N ALA A 166 2.76 -6.80 -20.51
CA ALA A 166 3.47 -6.48 -19.28
C ALA A 166 3.31 -4.99 -18.92
N ASP A 167 3.40 -4.08 -19.90
CA ASP A 167 3.17 -2.65 -19.68
C ASP A 167 1.73 -2.35 -19.26
N GLN A 168 0.74 -2.99 -19.90
CA GLN A 168 -0.66 -2.87 -19.50
C GLN A 168 -0.88 -3.36 -18.06
N PHE A 169 -0.30 -4.52 -17.72
CA PHE A 169 -0.34 -5.05 -16.37
C PHE A 169 0.31 -4.08 -15.37
N ILE A 170 1.49 -3.55 -15.68
CA ILE A 170 2.20 -2.59 -14.82
C ILE A 170 1.34 -1.34 -14.58
N GLN A 171 0.75 -0.77 -15.64
CA GLN A 171 -0.12 0.40 -15.53
C GLN A 171 -1.37 0.10 -14.70
N GLN A 172 -1.99 -1.06 -14.89
CA GLN A 172 -3.16 -1.48 -14.10
C GLN A 172 -2.81 -1.65 -12.62
N GLN A 173 -1.67 -2.26 -12.31
CA GLN A 173 -1.19 -2.41 -10.93
C GLN A 173 -0.89 -1.05 -10.29
N ILE A 174 -0.23 -0.13 -11.00
CA ILE A 174 0.03 1.23 -10.52
C ILE A 174 -1.29 1.99 -10.26
N ALA A 175 -2.27 1.87 -11.17
CA ALA A 175 -3.57 2.52 -11.00
C ALA A 175 -4.35 1.96 -9.81
N THR A 176 -4.26 0.65 -9.58
CA THR A 176 -4.92 -0.03 -8.45
C THR A 176 -4.22 0.31 -7.12
N ALA A 177 -2.89 0.30 -7.12
CA ALA A 177 -2.06 0.77 -6.01
C ALA A 177 -2.39 2.23 -5.63
N ALA A 178 -2.57 3.11 -6.62
CA ALA A 178 -2.97 4.49 -6.39
C ALA A 178 -4.33 4.59 -5.67
N LYS A 179 -5.32 3.76 -6.05
CA LYS A 179 -6.61 3.70 -5.34
C LYS A 179 -6.45 3.30 -3.87
N VAL A 180 -5.63 2.29 -3.57
CA VAL A 180 -5.36 1.84 -2.19
C VAL A 180 -4.68 2.95 -1.37
N ARG A 181 -3.69 3.64 -1.97
CA ARG A 181 -3.06 4.82 -1.35
C ARG A 181 -4.07 5.92 -1.05
N ASP A 182 -4.95 6.23 -2.00
CA ASP A 182 -5.93 7.31 -1.86
C ASP A 182 -6.97 6.95 -0.77
N GLN A 183 -7.37 5.69 -0.66
CA GLN A 183 -8.20 5.17 0.45
C GLN A 183 -7.50 5.34 1.81
N ALA A 184 -6.23 4.96 1.93
CA ALA A 184 -5.47 5.14 3.17
C ALA A 184 -5.33 6.64 3.54
N THR A 185 -5.20 7.51 2.54
CA THR A 185 -5.12 8.97 2.74
C THR A 185 -6.46 9.53 3.24
N ALA A 186 -7.58 9.11 2.63
CA ALA A 186 -8.92 9.51 3.04
C ALA A 186 -9.24 9.05 4.47
N LEU A 187 -8.89 7.82 4.83
CA LEU A 187 -9.02 7.31 6.20
C LEU A 187 -8.24 8.17 7.19
N THR A 188 -6.98 8.51 6.86
CA THR A 188 -6.14 9.38 7.69
C THR A 188 -6.76 10.76 7.90
N GLN A 189 -7.33 11.36 6.86
CA GLN A 189 -8.02 12.66 6.96
C GLN A 189 -9.26 12.58 7.85
N LEU A 190 -10.09 11.53 7.67
CA LEU A 190 -11.27 11.31 8.50
C LEU A 190 -10.87 11.15 9.97
N MET A 191 -9.84 10.35 10.26
CA MET A 191 -9.34 10.19 11.62
C MET A 191 -8.90 11.51 12.24
N LEU A 192 -8.15 12.33 11.50
CA LEU A 192 -7.70 13.64 12.00
C LEU A 192 -8.88 14.53 12.35
N GLN A 193 -9.91 14.58 11.49
CA GLN A 193 -11.14 15.33 11.79
C GLN A 193 -11.85 14.80 13.03
N VAL A 194 -12.00 13.48 13.15
CA VAL A 194 -12.64 12.84 14.30
C VAL A 194 -11.85 13.10 15.59
N TYR A 195 -10.53 13.06 15.57
CA TYR A 195 -9.71 13.37 16.75
C TYR A 195 -9.77 14.84 17.14
N VAL A 196 -9.71 15.76 16.18
CA VAL A 196 -9.81 17.20 16.46
C VAL A 196 -11.18 17.54 17.02
N LEU A 197 -12.26 17.11 16.35
CA LEU A 197 -13.63 17.40 16.78
C LEU A 197 -13.98 16.66 18.08
N GLY A 198 -13.63 15.38 18.18
CA GLY A 198 -13.85 14.56 19.36
C GLY A 198 -13.07 15.07 20.57
N GLY A 199 -11.79 15.44 20.38
CA GLY A 199 -10.96 16.05 21.41
C GLY A 199 -11.50 17.40 21.88
N LEU A 200 -11.93 18.26 20.96
CA LEU A 200 -12.54 19.55 21.28
C LEU A 200 -13.85 19.36 22.06
N LEU A 201 -14.72 18.46 21.61
CA LEU A 201 -15.98 18.13 22.29
C LEU A 201 -15.72 17.59 23.71
N LEU A 202 -14.73 16.72 23.86
CA LEU A 202 -14.33 16.16 25.15
C LEU A 202 -13.81 17.27 26.09
N ALA A 203 -12.97 18.17 25.59
CA ALA A 203 -12.49 19.32 26.35
C ALA A 203 -13.65 20.23 26.81
N LEU A 204 -14.62 20.50 25.93
CA LEU A 204 -15.82 21.27 26.27
C LEU A 204 -16.68 20.56 27.32
N LEU A 205 -16.84 19.23 27.21
CA LEU A 205 -17.57 18.43 28.19
C LEU A 205 -16.91 18.48 29.57
N ILE A 206 -15.58 18.32 29.63
CA ILE A 206 -14.80 18.44 30.88
C ILE A 206 -14.96 19.85 31.45
N LEU A 207 -14.78 20.90 30.65
CA LEU A 207 -14.97 22.30 31.08
C LEU A 207 -16.38 22.54 31.63
N GLY A 208 -17.41 22.02 30.97
CA GLY A 208 -18.80 22.11 31.42
C GLY A 208 -19.06 21.37 32.72
N LEU A 209 -18.48 20.17 32.89
CA LEU A 209 -18.56 19.38 34.13
C LEU A 209 -17.85 20.07 35.29
N ILE A 210 -16.66 20.63 35.06
CA ILE A 210 -15.91 21.42 36.05
C ILE A 210 -16.72 22.64 36.45
N TRP A 211 -17.23 23.41 35.48
CA TRP A 211 -18.03 24.61 35.74
C TRP A 211 -19.28 24.28 36.56
N ARG A 212 -20.01 23.22 36.20
CA ARG A 212 -21.21 22.76 36.93
C ARG A 212 -20.87 22.36 38.36
N THR A 213 -19.75 21.67 38.57
CA THR A 213 -19.30 21.22 39.89
C THR A 213 -18.87 22.41 40.75
N ARG A 214 -18.08 23.33 40.21
CA ARG A 214 -17.67 24.58 40.88
C ARG A 214 -18.87 25.42 41.29
N ARG A 215 -19.83 25.61 40.40
CA ARG A 215 -21.07 26.35 40.70
C ARG A 215 -21.87 25.66 41.80
N ALA A 216 -21.96 24.33 41.79
CA ALA A 216 -22.71 23.58 42.79
C ALA A 216 -22.06 23.55 44.18
N VAL A 217 -20.72 23.61 44.28
CA VAL A 217 -19.99 23.58 45.56
C VAL A 217 -19.83 24.98 46.16
N ASN A 218 -19.54 26.00 45.34
CA ASN A 218 -19.32 27.36 45.86
C ASN A 218 -20.59 28.05 46.35
N LEU A 219 -21.76 27.70 45.81
CA LEU A 219 -23.05 28.27 46.23
C LEU A 219 -23.40 27.95 47.70
N PRO A 220 -23.39 26.68 48.14
CA PRO A 220 -23.67 26.34 49.54
C PRO A 220 -22.59 26.83 50.50
N LEU A 221 -21.32 26.85 50.09
CA LEU A 221 -20.24 27.41 50.92
C LEU A 221 -20.38 28.92 51.13
N ARG A 222 -20.82 29.66 50.10
CA ARG A 222 -21.16 31.08 50.23
C ARG A 222 -22.37 31.28 51.14
N GLN A 223 -23.41 30.47 51.01
CA GLN A 223 -24.58 30.55 51.88
C GLN A 223 -24.24 30.26 53.35
N LEU A 224 -23.37 29.27 53.63
CA LEU A 224 -22.86 28.99 54.97
C LEU A 224 -22.03 30.15 55.54
N ARG A 225 -21.15 30.74 54.72
CA ARG A 225 -20.39 31.93 55.10
C ARG A 225 -21.31 33.12 55.42
N ASP A 226 -22.30 33.38 54.57
CA ASP A 226 -23.23 34.49 54.76
C ASP A 226 -24.11 34.29 56.00
N LEU A 227 -24.47 33.04 56.33
CA LEU A 227 -25.17 32.70 57.58
C LEU A 227 -24.30 32.91 58.82
N LEU A 228 -23.01 32.53 58.77
CA LEU A 228 -22.07 32.77 59.87
C LEU A 228 -21.84 34.25 60.11
N LEU A 229 -21.66 35.05 59.04
CA LEU A 229 -21.50 36.50 59.14
C LEU A 229 -22.75 37.19 59.70
N ARG A 230 -23.96 36.70 59.37
CA ARG A 230 -25.21 37.21 59.96
C ARG A 230 -25.34 36.87 61.43
N LEU A 231 -24.98 35.65 61.83
CA LEU A 231 -24.96 35.24 63.24
C LEU A 231 -23.95 36.04 64.05
N GLU A 232 -22.79 36.36 63.49
CA GLU A 232 -21.80 37.24 64.11
C GLU A 232 -22.34 38.66 64.30
N GLN A 233 -23.01 39.22 63.28
CA GLN A 233 -23.63 40.54 63.37
C GLN A 233 -24.80 40.62 64.35
N ASP A 234 -25.62 39.56 64.45
CA ASP A 234 -26.74 39.50 65.39
C ASP A 234 -26.30 39.18 66.83
N ALA A 235 -25.10 38.60 67.03
CA ALA A 235 -24.54 38.31 68.35
C ALA A 235 -23.76 39.49 68.98
N ASP A 236 -23.41 40.50 68.17
CA ASP A 236 -22.75 41.75 68.59
C ASP A 236 -23.75 42.88 68.97
N LEU A 237 -25.07 42.56 69.01
CA LEU A 237 -26.16 43.39 69.53
C LEU A 237 -26.61 42.93 70.91
#